data_AF-A0AA88HGQ4-F1
#
_entry.id   AF-A0AA88HGQ4-F1
#
_cell.length_a   1.000
_cell.length_b   1.000
_cell.length_c   1.000
_cell.angle_alpha   90.00
_cell.angle_beta   90.00
_cell.angle_gamma   90.00
#
_symmetry.space_group_name_H-M   'P 1'
#
loop_
_entity.id
_entity.type
_entity.pdbx_description
1 polymer ?
#
loop_
_entity_poly.entity_id
_entity_poly.type
_entity_poly.pdbx_seq_one_letter_code
_entity_poly.pdbx_strand_id
1 'polypeptide(L)'
;MEWTNDLMLSFISEYGKYPLLWDNTHPFYKSVPKKNEAWDAISEELGIEVPDLKRKMTSLLATYRKLRHKLAMTKSGSGADVDTAPVWFAYKAFAFLHNKYHPKTKVNIEA
;
A
#
# COMPACT_ATOMS: atom_id res chain seq x y z
N MET A 1 -17.00 11.03 8.95
CA MET A 1 -16.25 9.89 9.51
C MET A 1 -14.82 10.34 9.77
N GLU A 2 -14.32 10.16 10.99
CA GLU A 2 -12.94 10.47 11.35
C GLU A 2 -12.05 9.27 11.08
N TRP A 3 -11.11 9.43 10.15
CA TRP A 3 -10.13 8.40 9.86
C TRP A 3 -8.97 8.55 10.84
N THR A 4 -8.91 7.69 11.85
CA THR A 4 -7.81 7.65 12.82
C THR A 4 -6.59 6.93 12.25
N ASN A 5 -5.41 7.16 12.83
CA ASN A 5 -4.17 6.50 12.41
C ASN A 5 -4.28 4.98 12.49
N ASP A 6 -4.89 4.47 13.56
CA ASP A 6 -5.12 3.04 13.76
C ASP A 6 -6.07 2.44 12.70
N LEU A 7 -7.22 3.09 12.47
CA LEU A 7 -8.18 2.67 11.44
C LEU A 7 -7.54 2.65 10.05
N MET A 8 -6.73 3.67 9.73
CA MET A 8 -6.00 3.71 8.47
C MET A 8 -4.97 2.59 8.36
N LEU A 9 -4.25 2.26 9.44
CA LEU A 9 -3.30 1.14 9.46
C LEU A 9 -4.00 -0.21 9.25
N SER A 10 -5.10 -0.45 9.96
CA SER A 10 -5.93 -1.65 9.81
C SER A 10 -6.47 -1.76 8.39
N PHE A 11 -7.02 -0.67 7.84
CA PHE A 11 -7.50 -0.63 6.46
C PHE A 11 -6.41 -0.95 5.43
N ILE A 12 -5.21 -0.40 5.59
CA ILE A 12 -4.09 -0.67 4.69
C ILE A 12 -3.64 -2.13 4.81
N SER A 13 -3.64 -2.68 6.03
CA SER A 13 -3.32 -4.08 6.30
C SER A 13 -4.32 -5.02 5.59
N GLU A 14 -5.63 -4.77 5.76
CA GLU A 14 -6.70 -5.48 5.08
C GLU A 14 -6.53 -5.41 3.57
N TYR A 15 -6.34 -4.21 3.03
CA TYR A 15 -6.14 -3.99 1.58
C TYR A 15 -4.91 -4.75 1.04
N GLY A 16 -3.85 -4.85 1.84
CA GLY A 16 -2.64 -5.61 1.50
C GLY A 16 -2.89 -7.11 1.34
N LYS A 17 -3.85 -7.69 2.08
CA LYS A 17 -4.24 -9.10 1.99
C LYS A 17 -4.87 -9.47 0.65
N TYR A 18 -5.40 -8.49 -0.09
CA TYR A 18 -6.06 -8.69 -1.38
C TYR A 18 -5.15 -8.24 -2.53
N PRO A 19 -4.19 -9.08 -2.99
CA PRO A 19 -3.31 -8.73 -4.10
C PRO A 19 -4.10 -8.40 -5.37
N LEU A 20 -5.26 -9.01 -5.59
CA LEU A 20 -6.13 -8.71 -6.73
C LEU A 20 -6.55 -7.22 -6.87
N LEU A 21 -6.45 -6.41 -5.80
CA LEU A 21 -6.77 -4.98 -5.82
C LEU A 21 -5.63 -4.11 -6.34
N TRP A 22 -4.38 -4.44 -6.00
CA TRP A 22 -3.21 -3.60 -6.29
C TRP A 22 -2.18 -4.28 -7.20
N ASP A 23 -2.24 -5.59 -7.33
CA ASP A 23 -1.29 -6.42 -8.05
C ASP A 23 -1.68 -6.59 -9.51
N ASN A 24 -1.01 -5.88 -10.41
CA ASN A 24 -1.25 -5.98 -11.86
C ASN A 24 -0.86 -7.34 -12.48
N THR A 25 -0.10 -8.16 -11.76
CA THR A 25 0.34 -9.48 -12.25
C THR A 25 -0.65 -10.59 -11.89
N HIS A 26 -1.59 -10.31 -10.99
CA HIS A 26 -2.57 -11.28 -10.57
C HIS A 26 -3.56 -11.56 -11.72
N PRO A 27 -3.86 -12.84 -12.04
CA PRO A 27 -4.78 -13.18 -13.13
C PRO A 27 -6.17 -12.57 -12.94
N PHE A 28 -6.62 -12.45 -11.69
CA PHE A 28 -7.89 -11.83 -11.34
C PHE A 28 -7.85 -10.30 -11.21
N TYR A 29 -6.72 -9.65 -11.51
CA TYR A 29 -6.65 -8.18 -11.50
C TYR A 29 -7.57 -7.55 -12.55
N LYS A 30 -7.79 -8.21 -13.70
CA LYS A 30 -8.78 -7.73 -14.68
C LYS A 30 -10.23 -8.05 -14.27
N SER A 31 -10.44 -8.92 -13.29
CA SER A 31 -11.78 -9.34 -12.86
C SER A 31 -12.40 -8.30 -11.94
N VAL A 32 -13.27 -7.46 -12.52
CA VAL A 32 -14.14 -6.53 -11.79
C VAL A 32 -14.94 -7.20 -10.66
N PRO A 33 -15.60 -8.37 -10.83
CA PRO A 33 -16.40 -8.96 -9.76
C PRO A 33 -15.54 -9.35 -8.54
N LYS A 34 -14.35 -9.91 -8.77
CA LYS A 34 -13.41 -10.27 -7.69
C LYS A 34 -12.88 -9.05 -6.96
N LYS A 35 -12.61 -7.96 -7.69
CA LYS A 35 -12.26 -6.68 -7.07
C LYS A 35 -13.38 -6.17 -6.18
N ASN A 36 -14.62 -6.26 -6.66
CA ASN A 36 -15.76 -5.81 -5.87
C ASN A 36 -15.93 -6.64 -4.60
N GLU A 37 -15.83 -7.97 -4.70
CA GLU A 37 -15.87 -8.90 -3.56
C GLU A 37 -14.80 -8.58 -2.50
N ALA A 38 -13.56 -8.29 -2.92
CA ALA A 38 -12.51 -7.87 -1.98
C ALA A 38 -12.79 -6.52 -1.34
N TRP A 39 -13.34 -5.55 -2.08
CA TRP A 39 -13.75 -4.27 -1.51
C TRP A 39 -14.90 -4.43 -0.52
N ASP A 40 -15.85 -5.32 -0.83
CA ASP A 40 -17.00 -5.63 0.00
C ASP A 40 -16.55 -6.26 1.32
N ALA A 41 -15.65 -7.25 1.28
CA ALA A 41 -15.09 -7.85 2.48
C ALA A 41 -14.37 -6.83 3.39
N ILE A 42 -13.62 -5.87 2.81
CA ILE A 42 -12.99 -4.80 3.58
C ILE A 42 -14.04 -3.82 4.14
N SER A 43 -15.11 -3.57 3.40
CA SER A 43 -16.25 -2.75 3.81
C SER A 43 -16.98 -3.36 5.00
N GLU A 44 -17.19 -4.68 4.99
CA GLU A 44 -17.81 -5.42 6.08
C GLU A 44 -16.93 -5.45 7.33
N GLU A 45 -15.62 -5.70 7.18
CA GLU A 45 -14.65 -5.74 8.29
C GLU A 45 -14.55 -4.38 9.01
N LEU A 46 -14.49 -3.28 8.25
CA LEU A 46 -14.36 -1.94 8.83
C LEU A 46 -15.70 -1.27 9.15
N GLY A 47 -16.80 -1.81 8.64
CA GLY A 47 -18.12 -1.17 8.70
C GLY A 47 -18.19 0.15 7.91
N ILE A 48 -17.42 0.28 6.83
CA ILE A 48 -17.32 1.50 6.02
C ILE A 48 -17.70 1.19 4.58
N GLU A 49 -18.56 1.99 3.99
CA GLU A 49 -18.97 1.83 2.60
C GLU A 49 -17.77 1.80 1.61
N VAL A 50 -17.83 0.83 0.68
CA VAL A 50 -16.88 0.69 -0.44
C VAL A 50 -16.49 2.01 -1.14
N PRO A 51 -17.41 2.92 -1.49
CA PRO A 51 -17.03 4.21 -2.11
C PRO A 51 -16.17 5.10 -1.20
N ASP A 52 -16.42 5.13 0.11
CA ASP A 52 -15.62 5.93 1.05
C ASP A 52 -14.23 5.32 1.24
N LEU A 53 -14.16 3.98 1.34
CA LEU A 53 -12.90 3.22 1.33
C LEU A 53 -12.07 3.53 0.08
N LYS A 54 -12.68 3.49 -1.11
CA LYS A 54 -12.00 3.80 -2.38
C LYS A 54 -11.49 5.24 -2.43
N ARG A 55 -12.31 6.20 -1.98
CA ARG A 55 -11.90 7.61 -1.87
C ARG A 55 -10.72 7.76 -0.94
N LYS A 56 -10.79 7.18 0.25
CA LYS A 56 -9.72 7.27 1.25
C LYS A 56 -8.44 6.61 0.75
N MET A 57 -8.53 5.40 0.20
CA MET A 57 -7.40 4.68 -0.36
C MET A 57 -6.75 5.48 -1.49
N THR A 58 -7.55 6.14 -2.34
CA THR A 58 -7.03 7.02 -3.39
C THR A 58 -6.20 8.18 -2.81
N SER A 59 -6.69 8.84 -1.76
CA SER A 59 -5.94 9.90 -1.07
C SER A 59 -4.65 9.38 -0.42
N LEU A 60 -4.70 8.20 0.21
CA LEU A 60 -3.52 7.56 0.81
C LEU A 60 -2.47 7.21 -0.26
N LEU A 61 -2.90 6.57 -1.35
CA LEU A 61 -2.02 6.21 -2.47
C LEU A 61 -1.44 7.46 -3.15
N ALA A 62 -2.18 8.55 -3.25
CA ALA A 62 -1.67 9.81 -3.78
C ALA A 62 -0.51 10.36 -2.93
N THR A 63 -0.67 10.36 -1.61
CA THR A 63 0.39 10.74 -0.67
C THR A 63 1.60 9.80 -0.79
N TYR A 64 1.37 8.49 -0.83
CA TYR A 64 2.42 7.49 -1.03
C TYR A 64 3.22 7.72 -2.31
N ARG A 65 2.54 7.96 -3.44
CA ARG A 65 3.18 8.24 -4.74
C ARG A 65 4.02 9.51 -4.70
N LYS A 66 3.52 10.58 -4.07
CA LYS A 66 4.25 11.84 -3.89
C LYS A 66 5.52 11.63 -3.07
N LEU A 67 5.42 10.90 -1.94
CA LEU A 67 6.58 10.55 -1.11
C LEU A 67 7.60 9.74 -1.92
N ARG A 68 7.14 8.73 -2.68
CA ARG A 68 8.00 7.92 -3.54
C ARG A 68 8.72 8.75 -4.60
N HIS A 69 8.02 9.66 -5.26
CA HIS A 69 8.62 10.56 -6.24
C HIS A 69 9.68 11.46 -5.61
N LYS A 70 9.41 12.00 -4.42
CA LYS A 70 10.37 12.80 -3.67
C LYS A 70 11.62 12.00 -3.30
N LEU A 71 11.47 10.77 -2.79
CA LEU A 71 12.58 9.84 -2.50
C LEU A 71 13.40 9.44 -3.73
N ALA A 72 12.74 9.25 -4.88
CA ALA A 72 13.44 8.94 -6.13
C ALA A 72 14.27 10.14 -6.62
N MET A 73 13.74 11.36 -6.49
CA MET A 73 14.43 12.59 -6.88
C MET A 73 15.63 12.90 -5.98
N THR A 74 15.51 12.73 -4.65
CA THR A 74 16.66 12.94 -3.73
C THR A 74 17.79 11.93 -3.94
N LYS A 75 17.50 10.71 -4.42
CA LYS A 75 18.54 9.73 -4.74
C LYS A 75 19.35 10.07 -6.00
N SER A 76 18.86 10.93 -6.88
CA SER A 76 19.49 11.20 -8.17
C SER A 76 20.38 12.45 -8.21
N GLY A 77 20.51 13.18 -7.10
CA GLY A 77 21.36 14.35 -6.99
C GLY A 77 21.85 14.58 -5.56
N SER A 78 23.13 14.33 -5.35
CA SER A 78 23.91 14.71 -4.16
C SER A 78 23.56 13.99 -2.84
N GLY A 79 24.35 12.98 -2.50
CA GLY A 79 25.00 12.83 -1.18
C GLY A 79 24.20 12.95 0.12
N ALA A 80 22.88 12.75 0.13
CA ALA A 80 22.12 12.62 1.36
C ALA A 80 21.87 11.15 1.65
N ASP A 81 22.81 10.54 2.38
CA ASP A 81 22.48 9.47 3.32
C ASP A 81 21.44 10.04 4.27
N VAL A 82 20.18 9.82 3.96
CA VAL A 82 19.15 9.88 4.99
C VAL A 82 18.24 8.68 4.73
N ASP A 83 18.40 7.67 5.57
CA ASP A 83 17.34 6.71 5.91
C ASP A 83 16.17 7.46 6.58
N THR A 84 15.67 8.53 5.96
CA THR A 84 14.43 9.14 6.40
C THR A 84 13.33 8.41 5.67
N ALA A 85 13.01 7.21 6.16
CA ALA A 85 11.67 6.70 5.99
C ALA A 85 10.71 7.87 6.29
N PRO A 86 9.86 8.28 5.34
CA PRO A 86 9.05 9.47 5.51
C PRO A 86 8.24 9.31 6.80
N VAL A 87 8.08 10.40 7.55
CA VAL A 87 7.34 10.54 8.83
C VAL A 87 5.85 10.19 8.70
N TRP A 88 5.44 9.55 7.61
CA TRP A 88 4.08 9.13 7.41
C TRP A 88 3.84 7.78 8.09
N PHE A 89 2.98 7.78 9.11
CA PHE A 89 2.64 6.58 9.91
C PHE A 89 2.18 5.40 9.03
N ALA A 90 1.50 5.67 7.93
CA ALA A 90 1.02 4.68 6.97
C ALA A 90 2.08 4.21 5.96
N TYR A 91 3.26 4.85 5.89
CA TYR A 91 4.30 4.47 4.94
C TYR A 91 4.79 3.04 5.15
N LYS A 92 4.99 2.64 6.42
CA LYS A 92 5.35 1.27 6.79
C LYS A 92 4.24 0.28 6.42
N ALA A 93 2.97 0.67 6.60
CA ALA A 93 1.85 -0.17 6.21
C ALA A 93 1.80 -0.37 4.68
N PHE A 94 2.13 0.65 3.88
CA PHE A 94 2.25 0.52 2.42
C PHE A 94 3.52 -0.18 1.95
N ALA A 95 4.40 -0.64 2.85
CA ALA A 95 5.65 -1.31 2.46
C ALA A 95 5.42 -2.60 1.67
N PHE A 96 4.29 -3.29 1.82
CA PHE A 96 3.97 -4.47 1.00
C PHE A 96 3.86 -4.14 -0.50
N LEU A 97 3.46 -2.91 -0.86
CA LEU A 97 3.49 -2.44 -2.25
C LEU A 97 4.93 -2.27 -2.76
N HIS A 98 5.87 -1.98 -1.86
CA HIS A 98 7.29 -1.80 -2.16
C HIS A 98 8.07 -3.12 -2.18
N ASN A 99 7.65 -4.10 -1.37
CA ASN A 99 8.24 -5.44 -1.28
C ASN A 99 8.24 -6.19 -2.63
N LYS A 100 7.49 -5.71 -3.61
CA LYS A 100 7.52 -6.26 -4.97
C LYS A 100 8.70 -5.76 -5.83
N TYR A 101 9.35 -4.68 -5.41
CA TYR A 101 10.43 -3.98 -6.12
C TYR A 101 11.79 -4.06 -5.42
N HIS A 102 11.92 -4.84 -4.34
CA HIS A 102 13.25 -5.23 -3.91
C HIS A 102 13.71 -6.44 -4.74
N PRO A 103 14.97 -6.47 -5.22
CA PRO A 103 15.57 -7.72 -5.64
C PRO A 103 15.46 -8.66 -4.44
N LYS A 104 14.92 -9.86 -4.67
CA LYS A 104 14.84 -10.92 -3.67
C LYS A 104 16.21 -11.00 -3.00
N THR A 105 16.35 -10.54 -1.75
CA THR A 105 17.49 -10.95 -0.94
C THR A 105 17.36 -12.46 -0.88
N LYS A 106 18.27 -13.14 -1.58
CA LYS A 106 18.41 -14.58 -1.46
C LYS A 106 18.74 -14.82 0.00
N VAL A 107 17.77 -15.31 0.76
CA VAL A 107 18.06 -15.97 2.02
C VAL A 107 18.85 -17.22 1.63
N ASN A 108 20.17 -17.13 1.69
CA ASN A 108 21.03 -18.29 1.62
C ASN A 108 20.80 -19.03 2.92
N ILE A 109 19.88 -19.99 2.91
CA ILE A 109 19.77 -20.98 3.97
C ILE A 109 20.95 -21.94 3.75
N GLU A 110 22.08 -21.63 4.34
CA GLU A 110 23.18 -22.59 4.47
C GLU A 110 22.73 -23.68 5.43
N ALA A 111 22.73 -24.91 4.92
CA ALA A 111 22.43 -26.15 5.61
C ALA A 111 23.66 -26.69 6.35
#